data_AF-A0A3P7CK56-F1
#
_entry.id   AF-A0A3P7CK56-F1
#
_cell.length_a   1.000
_cell.length_b   1.000
_cell.length_c   1.000
_cell.angle_alpha   90.00
_cell.angle_beta   90.00
_cell.angle_gamma   90.00
#
_symmetry.space_group_name_H-M   'P 1'
#
loop_
_entity.id
_entity.type
_entity.pdbx_description
1 polymer ?
#
loop_
_entity_poly.entity_id
_entity_poly.type
_entity_poly.pdbx_seq_one_letter_code
_entity_poly.pdbx_strand_id
1 'polypeptide(L)'
;MALRALALPTLQPGYLPQVCSRFASAVPDAGDGLGVAANRLLFHVPRLRKPLRRGEGLGGALAGRLSYLRRCVTALVDQERIELPWPAATETRQYCERLIQEALRTELVTGDLSNISDLEELFSPRWEHIPELSAFLELSAFWLQRPDLITKMLKILVPRYRFYNRPFTQLYRLQRPPYPDRFAYIAQGFGVLELHGNPWPPIGAPHLPKPVAAGSTSGSPLSTQPFREKYFINVLINAARRASLQSKRDSHSHT
;
A
#
# COMPACT_ATOMS: atom_id res chain seq x y z
N MET A 1 19.41 8.86 37.14
CA MET A 1 18.27 8.61 38.06
C MET A 1 17.58 9.92 38.36
N ALA A 2 16.65 10.34 37.49
CA ALA A 2 15.72 11.43 37.79
C ALA A 2 14.37 11.07 37.13
N LEU A 3 13.49 10.49 37.93
CA LEU A 3 12.11 10.13 37.58
C LEU A 3 11.30 11.42 37.39
N ARG A 4 10.92 11.73 36.14
CA ARG A 4 9.91 12.75 35.87
C ARG A 4 8.57 12.04 35.68
N ALA A 5 7.69 12.23 36.66
CA ALA A 5 6.36 11.64 36.73
C ALA A 5 5.51 12.03 35.50
N LEU A 6 4.90 11.01 34.88
CA LEU A 6 3.91 11.16 33.83
C LEU A 6 2.62 11.71 34.46
N ALA A 7 2.39 13.02 34.34
CA ALA A 7 1.09 13.60 34.60
C ALA A 7 0.15 13.25 33.43
N LEU A 8 -0.99 12.60 33.73
CA LEU A 8 -2.06 12.42 32.76
C LEU A 8 -2.64 13.79 32.35
N PRO A 9 -2.89 14.08 31.06
CA PRO A 9 -3.59 15.27 30.67
C PRO A 9 -5.09 15.13 31.02
N THR A 10 -5.56 16.03 31.88
CA THR A 10 -6.97 16.26 32.18
C THR A 10 -7.67 16.79 30.93
N LEU A 11 -8.62 16.02 30.37
CA LEU A 11 -9.47 16.43 29.26
C LEU A 11 -10.43 17.54 29.71
N GLN A 12 -10.23 18.77 29.21
CA GLN A 12 -11.25 19.82 29.30
C GLN A 12 -12.35 19.58 28.24
N PRO A 13 -13.64 19.69 28.60
CA PRO A 13 -14.73 19.58 27.64
C PRO A 13 -14.92 20.95 26.97
N GLY A 14 -14.69 21.06 25.65
CA GLY A 14 -15.08 22.29 24.95
C GLY A 14 -14.32 22.68 23.69
N TYR A 15 -13.26 21.97 23.29
CA TYR A 15 -12.61 22.18 22.01
C TYR A 15 -12.60 20.88 21.21
N LEU A 16 -13.62 20.71 20.37
CA LEU A 16 -13.49 19.79 19.24
C LEU A 16 -12.43 20.40 18.31
N PRO A 17 -11.28 19.76 18.08
CA PRO A 17 -10.41 20.21 17.02
C PRO A 17 -11.21 20.03 15.73
N GLN A 18 -11.43 21.13 14.99
CA GLN A 18 -12.05 21.11 13.67
C GLN A 18 -11.10 20.42 12.69
N VAL A 19 -10.93 19.10 12.83
CA VAL A 19 -10.23 18.25 11.87
C VAL A 19 -11.27 17.72 10.90
N CYS A 20 -11.85 18.60 10.09
CA CYS A 20 -12.53 18.25 8.85
C CYS A 20 -13.03 19.50 8.13
N SER A 21 -12.22 20.05 7.23
CA SER A 21 -12.70 20.58 5.93
C SER A 21 -11.55 21.14 5.09
N ARG A 22 -10.74 20.27 4.48
CA ARG A 22 -10.12 20.55 3.17
C ARG A 22 -10.14 19.29 2.32
N PHE A 23 -11.35 18.83 2.00
CA PHE A 23 -11.60 18.05 0.79
C PHE A 23 -12.23 18.99 -0.24
N ALA A 24 -11.45 19.95 -0.73
CA ALA A 24 -11.75 20.60 -1.99
C ALA A 24 -11.00 19.81 -3.06
N SER A 25 -11.74 19.12 -3.89
CA SER A 25 -11.27 18.52 -5.13
C SER A 25 -10.80 19.63 -6.08
N ALA A 26 -9.55 20.05 -5.95
CA ALA A 26 -8.79 20.54 -7.08
C ALA A 26 -7.96 19.36 -7.56
N VAL A 27 -8.12 18.97 -8.83
CA VAL A 27 -7.09 18.17 -9.51
C VAL A 27 -5.84 19.05 -9.46
N PRO A 28 -4.76 18.68 -8.75
CA PRO A 28 -3.53 19.42 -8.89
C PRO A 28 -3.00 19.07 -10.27
N ASP A 29 -3.01 20.06 -11.15
CA ASP A 29 -2.16 20.09 -12.33
C ASP A 29 -0.75 19.63 -11.94
N ALA A 30 -0.20 18.72 -12.73
CA ALA A 30 1.19 18.22 -12.86
C ALA A 30 2.36 18.95 -12.13
N GLY A 31 2.23 19.32 -10.86
CA GLY A 31 3.17 20.16 -10.11
C GLY A 31 3.49 19.69 -8.69
N ASP A 32 2.68 18.82 -8.09
CA ASP A 32 3.06 18.14 -6.85
C ASP A 32 3.96 16.96 -7.20
N GLY A 33 5.21 16.96 -6.74
CA GLY A 33 6.22 15.92 -7.01
C GLY A 33 5.92 14.54 -6.41
N LEU A 34 4.65 14.17 -6.23
CA LEU A 34 4.16 12.89 -5.71
C LEU A 34 3.20 12.21 -6.70
N GLY A 35 3.24 10.88 -6.71
CA GLY A 35 2.32 10.07 -7.50
C GLY A 35 0.89 10.08 -6.95
N VAL A 36 -0.06 9.65 -7.78
CA VAL A 36 -1.50 9.65 -7.47
C VAL A 36 -1.83 8.83 -6.21
N ALA A 37 -1.03 7.80 -5.90
CA ALA A 37 -1.24 6.92 -4.75
C ALA A 37 -1.04 7.62 -3.39
N ALA A 38 -0.22 8.68 -3.33
CA ALA A 38 -0.04 9.48 -2.13
C ALA A 38 -1.33 10.22 -1.75
N ASN A 39 -2.09 10.65 -2.76
CA ASN A 39 -3.26 11.49 -2.56
C ASN A 39 -4.54 10.71 -2.30
N ARG A 40 -4.69 9.51 -2.86
CA ARG A 40 -5.91 8.68 -2.73
C ARG A 40 -5.61 7.19 -2.64
N LEU A 41 -6.47 6.44 -1.94
CA LEU A 41 -6.42 4.98 -1.94
C LEU A 41 -6.89 4.44 -3.30
N LEU A 42 -6.03 3.67 -3.97
CA LEU A 42 -6.26 3.19 -5.34
C LEU A 42 -6.86 1.77 -5.41
N PHE A 43 -7.66 1.41 -4.41
CA PHE A 43 -8.37 0.14 -4.36
C PHE A 43 -9.68 0.29 -3.58
N HIS A 44 -10.59 -0.66 -3.75
CA HIS A 44 -11.88 -0.64 -3.08
C HIS A 44 -11.74 -0.80 -1.56
N VAL A 45 -12.18 0.21 -0.82
CA VAL A 45 -12.31 0.19 0.64
C VAL A 45 -13.78 -0.04 1.00
N PRO A 46 -14.13 -1.10 1.77
CA PRO A 46 -15.49 -1.34 2.19
C PRO A 46 -15.98 -0.23 3.13
N ARG A 47 -17.19 0.28 2.90
CA ARG A 47 -17.80 1.34 3.75
C ARG A 47 -18.09 0.86 5.17
N LEU A 48 -18.41 -0.43 5.32
CA LEU A 48 -18.70 -1.05 6.60
C LEU A 48 -17.51 -1.91 7.03
N ARG A 49 -17.23 -1.88 8.33
CA ARG A 49 -16.24 -2.78 8.95
C ARG A 49 -16.64 -4.24 8.71
N LYS A 50 -15.67 -5.08 8.34
CA LYS A 50 -15.90 -6.53 8.31
C LYS A 50 -15.68 -7.09 9.72
N PRO A 51 -16.48 -8.08 10.16
CA PRO A 51 -16.23 -8.75 11.42
C PRO A 51 -14.97 -9.61 11.29
N LEU A 52 -14.02 -9.43 12.22
CA LEU A 52 -12.86 -10.30 12.36
C LEU A 52 -13.14 -11.29 13.49
N ARG A 53 -13.02 -12.60 13.18
CA ARG A 53 -13.36 -13.68 14.12
C ARG A 53 -12.39 -13.79 15.31
N ARG A 54 -11.21 -13.16 15.22
CA ARG A 54 -10.14 -13.23 16.23
C ARG A 54 -9.57 -11.84 16.48
N GLY A 55 -9.78 -11.33 17.69
CA GLY A 55 -8.89 -10.36 18.32
C GLY A 55 -7.96 -11.09 19.29
N GLU A 56 -6.83 -10.49 19.66
CA GLU A 56 -6.00 -10.99 20.76
C GLU A 56 -6.73 -10.92 22.11
N GLY A 57 -6.36 -11.82 23.02
CA GLY A 57 -6.88 -11.86 24.39
C GLY A 57 -8.21 -12.60 24.55
N LEU A 58 -8.63 -12.76 25.80
CA LEU A 58 -9.92 -13.33 26.18
C LEU A 58 -11.03 -12.34 25.77
N GLY A 59 -11.93 -12.78 24.88
CA GLY A 59 -13.10 -12.00 24.47
C GLY A 59 -13.00 -11.18 23.17
N GLY A 60 -11.84 -11.15 22.50
CA GLY A 60 -11.73 -10.68 21.10
C GLY A 60 -12.39 -9.32 20.79
N ALA A 61 -12.42 -8.40 21.75
CA ALA A 61 -13.06 -7.10 21.62
C ALA A 61 -12.32 -6.16 20.65
N LEU A 62 -12.83 -4.94 20.47
CA LEU A 62 -12.25 -3.92 19.59
C LEU A 62 -10.73 -3.71 19.81
N ALA A 63 -10.29 -3.70 21.06
CA ALA A 63 -8.88 -3.56 21.42
C ALA A 63 -8.03 -4.74 20.92
N GLY A 64 -8.49 -5.98 21.13
CA GLY A 64 -7.80 -7.18 20.66
C GLY A 64 -7.76 -7.30 19.13
N ARG A 65 -8.79 -6.78 18.46
CA ARG A 65 -8.80 -6.66 16.99
C ARG A 65 -7.73 -5.68 16.52
N LEU A 66 -7.65 -4.50 17.14
CA LEU A 66 -6.68 -3.48 16.77
C LEU A 66 -5.25 -3.97 17.04
N SER A 67 -4.99 -4.62 18.18
CA SER A 67 -3.66 -5.17 18.47
C SER A 67 -3.23 -6.23 17.45
N TYR A 68 -4.16 -7.08 17.01
CA TYR A 68 -3.91 -8.06 15.94
C TYR A 68 -3.55 -7.39 14.61
N LEU A 69 -4.31 -6.36 14.22
CA LEU A 69 -4.02 -5.61 13.00
C LEU A 69 -2.69 -4.86 13.09
N ARG A 70 -2.33 -4.30 14.26
CA ARG A 70 -1.03 -3.66 14.49
C ARG A 70 0.12 -4.65 14.27
N ARG A 71 0.01 -5.88 14.78
CA ARG A 71 0.99 -6.94 14.48
C ARG A 71 1.09 -7.23 12.99
N CYS A 72 -0.05 -7.34 12.31
CA CYS A 72 -0.09 -7.58 10.86
C CYS A 72 0.58 -6.45 10.06
N VAL A 73 0.30 -5.18 10.40
CA VAL A 73 0.91 -4.01 9.74
C VAL A 73 2.41 -3.94 10.02
N THR A 74 2.81 -4.16 11.28
CA THR A 74 4.22 -4.22 11.68
C THR A 74 4.97 -5.29 10.88
N ALA A 75 4.42 -6.51 10.81
CA ALA A 75 5.00 -7.61 10.07
C ALA A 75 5.06 -7.34 8.56
N LEU A 76 4.04 -6.71 7.98
CA LEU A 76 4.04 -6.33 6.56
C LEU A 76 5.13 -5.32 6.23
N VAL A 77 5.33 -4.30 7.07
CA VAL A 77 6.39 -3.30 6.87
C VAL A 77 7.78 -3.92 7.04
N ASP A 78 7.95 -4.84 7.99
CA ASP A 78 9.21 -5.53 8.25
C ASP A 78 9.59 -6.51 7.13
N GLN A 79 8.67 -7.43 6.78
CA GLN A 79 8.94 -8.54 5.88
C GLN A 79 8.58 -8.26 4.41
N GLU A 80 7.83 -7.19 4.13
CA GLU A 80 7.33 -6.78 2.81
C GLU A 80 6.40 -7.78 2.09
N ARG A 81 6.27 -9.01 2.60
CA ARG A 81 5.34 -10.04 2.15
C ARG A 81 4.89 -10.90 3.33
N ILE A 82 3.59 -11.00 3.56
CA ILE A 82 3.01 -11.81 4.63
C ILE A 82 1.79 -12.58 4.15
N GLU A 83 1.51 -13.71 4.80
CA GLU A 83 0.34 -14.54 4.56
C GLU A 83 -0.67 -14.37 5.70
N LEU A 84 -1.91 -14.02 5.36
CA LEU A 84 -2.95 -13.73 6.35
C LEU A 84 -4.29 -14.33 5.93
N PRO A 85 -5.21 -14.58 6.89
CA PRO A 85 -6.61 -14.81 6.57
C PRO A 85 -7.15 -13.68 5.70
N TRP A 86 -7.96 -14.02 4.70
CA TRP A 86 -8.41 -13.06 3.69
C TRP A 86 -9.01 -11.75 4.26
N PRO A 87 -9.90 -11.76 5.27
CA PRO A 87 -10.42 -10.50 5.81
C PRO A 87 -9.34 -9.69 6.53
N ALA A 88 -8.47 -10.33 7.30
CA ALA A 88 -7.35 -9.67 7.96
C ALA A 88 -6.39 -9.06 6.94
N ALA A 89 -6.11 -9.75 5.83
CA ALA A 89 -5.31 -9.23 4.74
C ALA A 89 -5.95 -7.98 4.11
N THR A 90 -7.26 -8.01 3.83
CA THR A 90 -7.96 -6.86 3.23
C THR A 90 -8.01 -5.64 4.14
N GLU A 91 -8.06 -5.83 5.45
CA GLU A 91 -8.04 -4.74 6.42
C GLU A 91 -6.63 -4.22 6.68
N THR A 92 -5.65 -5.11 6.88
CA THR A 92 -4.23 -4.76 7.02
C THR A 92 -3.75 -3.92 5.84
N ARG A 93 -4.19 -4.28 4.62
CA ARG A 93 -3.93 -3.51 3.40
C ARG A 93 -4.35 -2.05 3.53
N GLN A 94 -5.54 -1.79 4.07
CA GLN A 94 -6.08 -0.43 4.21
C GLN A 94 -5.24 0.42 5.16
N TYR A 95 -4.92 -0.13 6.32
CA TYR A 95 -4.12 0.57 7.33
C TYR A 95 -2.68 0.80 6.87
N CYS A 96 -2.07 -0.19 6.21
CA CYS A 96 -0.71 -0.05 5.68
C CYS A 96 -0.64 0.99 4.56
N GLU A 97 -1.57 0.98 3.61
CA GLU A 97 -1.63 1.98 2.55
C GLU A 97 -1.79 3.39 3.12
N ARG A 98 -2.68 3.56 4.11
CA ARG A 98 -2.86 4.85 4.78
C ARG A 98 -1.60 5.31 5.52
N LEU A 99 -0.93 4.40 6.22
CA LEU A 99 0.33 4.70 6.93
C LEU A 99 1.41 5.21 5.96
N ILE A 100 1.56 4.55 4.80
CA ILE A 100 2.52 4.96 3.77
C ILE A 100 2.13 6.32 3.15
N GLN A 101 0.83 6.59 2.94
CA GLN A 101 0.36 7.89 2.46
C GLN A 101 0.72 9.04 3.41
N GLU A 102 0.54 8.82 4.72
CA GLU A 102 0.92 9.84 5.71
C GLU A 102 2.43 10.08 5.70
N ALA A 103 3.23 9.02 5.64
CA ALA A 103 4.69 9.15 5.54
C ALA A 103 5.12 9.96 4.29
N LEU A 104 4.53 9.68 3.12
CA LEU A 104 4.77 10.43 1.88
C LEU A 104 4.40 11.90 1.99
N ARG A 105 3.26 12.21 2.64
CA ARG A 105 2.86 13.59 2.90
C ARG A 105 3.84 14.31 3.80
N THR A 106 4.32 13.65 4.86
CA THR A 106 5.32 14.25 5.75
C THR A 106 6.66 14.51 5.07
N GLU A 107 7.11 13.61 4.19
CA GLU A 107 8.33 13.82 3.41
C GLU A 107 8.17 14.96 2.41
N LEU A 108 6.99 15.18 1.82
CA LEU A 108 6.76 16.31 0.93
C LEU A 108 6.96 17.65 1.64
N VAL A 109 6.43 17.77 2.85
CA VAL A 109 6.52 19.01 3.65
C VAL A 109 7.94 19.22 4.18
N THR A 110 8.61 18.13 4.58
CA THR A 110 9.90 18.20 5.30
C THR A 110 11.12 18.09 4.39
N GLY A 111 11.03 17.38 3.26
CA GLY A 111 12.08 17.21 2.24
C GLY A 111 13.25 16.28 2.60
N ASP A 112 13.68 16.26 3.87
CA ASP A 112 14.97 15.68 4.28
C ASP A 112 14.89 14.32 4.98
N LEU A 113 13.68 13.79 5.22
CA LEU A 113 13.45 12.64 6.10
C LEU A 113 14.12 11.33 5.63
N SER A 114 14.41 11.22 4.33
CA SER A 114 15.07 10.04 3.76
C SER A 114 16.55 9.91 4.14
N ASN A 115 17.20 11.02 4.53
CA ASN A 115 18.62 11.08 4.84
C ASN A 115 18.94 10.85 6.33
N ILE A 116 17.91 10.72 7.18
CA ILE A 116 18.06 10.58 8.63
C ILE A 116 18.91 9.36 8.96
N SER A 117 19.82 9.45 9.92
CA SER A 117 20.70 8.32 10.28
C SER A 117 20.03 7.39 11.28
N ASP A 118 19.59 7.94 12.40
CA ASP A 118 19.04 7.21 13.54
C ASP A 118 17.65 7.70 13.92
N LEU A 119 16.93 6.88 14.69
CA LEU A 119 15.58 7.20 15.15
C LEU A 119 15.57 8.36 16.16
N GLU A 120 16.65 8.55 16.93
CA GLU A 120 16.75 9.64 17.91
C GLU A 120 16.80 11.03 17.24
N GLU A 121 17.33 11.11 16.01
CA GLU A 121 17.41 12.35 15.23
C GLU A 121 16.01 12.92 14.91
N LEU A 122 14.99 12.05 14.80
CA LEU A 122 13.60 12.45 14.59
C LEU A 122 13.00 13.18 15.80
N PHE A 123 13.52 12.94 17.00
CA PHE A 123 13.08 13.58 18.24
C PHE A 123 13.91 14.81 18.60
N SER A 124 14.83 15.22 17.72
CA SER A 124 15.61 16.45 17.88
C SER A 124 14.70 17.68 17.88
N PRO A 125 15.01 18.74 18.67
CA PRO A 125 14.24 19.97 18.71
C PRO A 125 14.09 20.66 17.35
N ARG A 126 14.97 20.33 16.38
CA ARG A 126 14.85 20.74 14.97
C ARG A 126 13.45 20.48 14.40
N TRP A 127 12.80 19.41 14.83
CA TRP A 127 11.55 18.95 14.23
C TRP A 127 10.30 19.24 15.08
N GLU A 128 10.45 19.86 16.25
CA GLU A 128 9.33 20.16 17.17
C GLU A 128 8.27 21.07 16.54
N HIS A 129 8.66 21.90 15.58
CA HIS A 129 7.79 22.89 14.96
C HIS A 129 6.96 22.34 13.79
N ILE A 130 7.16 21.09 13.38
CA ILE A 130 6.48 20.50 12.22
C ILE A 130 5.31 19.61 12.71
N PRO A 131 4.06 20.11 12.67
CA PRO A 131 2.92 19.36 13.18
C PRO A 131 2.60 18.10 12.36
N GLU A 132 2.96 18.07 11.07
CA GLU A 132 2.73 16.89 10.22
C GLU A 132 3.65 15.73 10.64
N LEU A 133 4.91 16.03 10.99
CA LEU A 133 5.86 15.01 11.43
C LEU A 133 5.44 14.44 12.77
N SER A 134 5.04 15.27 13.73
CA SER A 134 4.58 14.78 15.04
C SER A 134 3.36 13.89 14.92
N ALA A 135 2.37 14.29 14.11
CA ALA A 135 1.19 13.47 13.83
C ALA A 135 1.55 12.11 13.20
N PHE A 136 2.50 12.09 12.26
CA PHE A 136 3.00 10.85 11.69
C PHE A 136 3.77 9.99 12.71
N LEU A 137 4.61 10.58 13.55
CA LEU A 137 5.34 9.86 14.59
C LEU A 137 4.39 9.25 15.63
N GLU A 138 3.35 9.96 16.06
CA GLU A 138 2.32 9.42 16.95
C GLU A 138 1.56 8.25 16.30
N LEU A 139 1.16 8.43 15.03
CA LEU A 139 0.44 7.41 14.27
C LEU A 139 1.31 6.17 14.05
N SER A 140 2.59 6.36 13.71
CA SER A 140 3.54 5.27 13.48
C SER A 140 3.92 4.55 14.78
N ALA A 141 4.14 5.27 15.88
CA ALA A 141 4.34 4.68 17.20
C ALA A 141 3.14 3.84 17.66
N PHE A 142 1.92 4.24 17.26
CA PHE A 142 0.76 3.40 17.45
C PHE A 142 0.80 2.17 16.54
N TRP A 143 0.89 2.31 15.21
CA TRP A 143 0.72 1.17 14.31
C TRP A 143 1.90 0.18 14.28
N LEU A 144 3.12 0.67 14.41
CA LEU A 144 4.36 -0.10 14.35
C LEU A 144 4.80 -0.45 15.77
N GLN A 145 4.79 -1.74 16.11
CA GLN A 145 5.23 -2.21 17.43
C GLN A 145 6.75 -2.11 17.61
N ARG A 146 7.48 -2.12 16.50
CA ARG A 146 8.93 -1.96 16.47
C ARG A 146 9.27 -0.55 15.99
N PRO A 147 9.94 0.28 16.81
CA PRO A 147 10.24 1.66 16.44
C PRO A 147 11.22 1.74 15.26
N ASP A 148 12.14 0.79 15.12
CA ASP A 148 13.11 0.73 14.01
C ASP A 148 12.45 0.74 12.63
N LEU A 149 11.19 0.27 12.52
CA LEU A 149 10.48 0.25 11.25
C LEU A 149 10.08 1.64 10.78
N ILE A 150 10.08 2.65 11.65
CA ILE A 150 9.86 4.05 11.27
C ILE A 150 10.98 4.52 10.35
N THR A 151 12.24 4.21 10.68
CA THR A 151 13.38 4.56 9.83
C THR A 151 13.34 3.78 8.52
N LYS A 152 12.93 2.50 8.54
CA LYS A 152 12.67 1.72 7.31
C LYS A 152 11.59 2.38 6.43
N MET A 153 10.51 2.87 7.05
CA MET A 153 9.45 3.60 6.36
C MET A 153 10.04 4.79 5.61
N LEU A 154 10.70 5.71 6.33
CA LEU A 154 11.22 6.96 5.78
C LEU A 154 12.37 6.77 4.78
N LYS A 155 13.31 5.87 5.06
CA LYS A 155 14.49 5.66 4.19
C LYS A 155 14.19 4.85 2.94
N ILE A 156 13.39 3.80 3.08
CA ILE A 156 13.25 2.78 2.04
C ILE A 156 11.90 2.90 1.35
N LEU A 157 10.81 2.94 2.12
CA LEU A 157 9.47 2.87 1.53
C LEU A 157 9.02 4.22 0.94
N VAL A 158 9.32 5.34 1.60
CA VAL A 158 8.88 6.65 1.08
C VAL A 158 9.57 7.00 -0.25
N PRO A 159 10.91 6.95 -0.39
CA PRO A 159 11.56 7.17 -1.68
C PRO A 159 11.11 6.19 -2.76
N ARG A 160 10.86 4.93 -2.39
CA ARG A 160 10.38 3.89 -3.31
C ARG A 160 9.00 4.21 -3.89
N TYR A 161 8.12 4.82 -3.11
CA TYR A 161 6.72 5.05 -3.48
C TYR A 161 6.39 6.49 -3.83
N ARG A 162 7.38 7.40 -3.85
CA ARG A 162 7.21 8.82 -4.14
C ARG A 162 6.38 9.08 -5.40
N PHE A 163 6.66 8.38 -6.49
CA PHE A 163 6.02 8.60 -7.79
C PHE A 163 5.01 7.51 -8.18
N TYR A 164 4.48 6.75 -7.21
CA TYR A 164 3.56 5.66 -7.51
C TYR A 164 2.16 6.16 -7.92
N ASN A 165 1.70 5.68 -9.08
CA ASN A 165 0.36 5.93 -9.61
C ASN A 165 -0.57 4.70 -9.49
N ARG A 166 -0.13 3.70 -8.73
CA ARG A 166 -0.83 2.44 -8.43
C ARG A 166 -0.83 2.22 -6.90
N PRO A 167 -1.72 1.38 -6.33
CA PRO A 167 -1.66 1.08 -4.89
C PRO A 167 -0.26 0.60 -4.50
N PHE A 168 0.20 0.87 -3.27
CA PHE A 168 1.53 0.44 -2.80
C PHE A 168 1.61 -1.07 -2.58
N THR A 169 0.46 -1.68 -2.29
CA THR A 169 0.32 -3.09 -1.95
C THR A 169 -0.34 -3.89 -3.07
N GLN A 170 0.02 -5.15 -3.15
CA GLN A 170 -0.64 -6.17 -3.97
C GLN A 170 -1.18 -7.29 -3.08
N LEU A 171 -2.39 -7.75 -3.35
CA LEU A 171 -3.06 -8.80 -2.59
C LEU A 171 -3.45 -9.94 -3.51
N TYR A 172 -2.93 -11.13 -3.22
CA TYR A 172 -3.22 -12.36 -3.94
C TYR A 172 -4.10 -13.27 -3.09
N ARG A 173 -5.01 -13.99 -3.73
CA ARG A 173 -5.84 -14.98 -3.06
C ARG A 173 -5.25 -16.36 -3.26
N LEU A 174 -5.01 -17.08 -2.17
CA LEU A 174 -4.57 -18.47 -2.25
C LEU A 174 -5.75 -19.38 -2.56
N GLN A 175 -5.43 -20.55 -3.14
CA GLN A 175 -6.42 -21.60 -3.32
C GLN A 175 -6.99 -22.00 -1.96
N ARG A 176 -8.31 -22.12 -1.90
CA ARG A 176 -8.98 -22.66 -0.72
C ARG A 176 -8.78 -24.18 -0.69
N PRO A 177 -8.71 -24.80 0.49
CA PRO A 177 -8.83 -26.24 0.60
C PRO A 177 -10.11 -26.72 -0.11
N PRO A 178 -10.08 -27.88 -0.79
CA PRO A 178 -11.22 -28.39 -1.57
C PRO A 178 -12.47 -28.64 -0.71
N TYR A 179 -12.30 -28.91 0.59
CA TYR A 179 -13.39 -29.09 1.55
C TYR A 179 -13.24 -28.11 2.72
N PRO A 180 -13.65 -26.84 2.53
CA PRO A 180 -13.60 -25.86 3.60
C PRO A 180 -14.75 -26.12 4.57
N ASP A 181 -14.44 -26.62 5.76
CA ASP A 181 -15.39 -26.58 6.87
C ASP A 181 -15.76 -25.11 7.13
N ARG A 182 -17.07 -24.81 7.21
CA ARG A 182 -17.59 -23.47 7.48
C ARG A 182 -17.05 -22.91 8.80
N PHE A 183 -16.76 -23.78 9.75
CA PHE A 183 -16.19 -23.42 11.05
C PHE A 183 -14.66 -23.42 11.03
N ALA A 184 -14.01 -23.92 9.98
CA ALA A 184 -12.57 -23.87 9.86
C ALA A 184 -12.08 -22.43 9.77
N TYR A 185 -10.91 -22.19 10.38
CA TYR A 185 -10.18 -20.93 10.28
C TYR A 185 -9.90 -20.50 8.82
N ILE A 186 -9.89 -21.46 7.89
CA ILE A 186 -9.61 -21.28 6.47
C ILE A 186 -10.89 -21.00 5.64
N ALA A 187 -12.09 -20.98 6.25
CA ALA A 187 -13.36 -20.88 5.51
C ALA A 187 -13.44 -19.66 4.57
N GLN A 188 -12.88 -18.52 4.98
CA GLN A 188 -12.85 -17.31 4.16
C GLN A 188 -11.71 -17.32 3.12
N GLY A 189 -10.73 -18.21 3.29
CA GLY A 189 -9.51 -18.34 2.50
C GLY A 189 -8.34 -17.54 3.08
N PHE A 190 -7.16 -17.76 2.50
CA PHE A 190 -5.95 -17.00 2.79
C PHE A 190 -5.63 -16.04 1.65
N GLY A 191 -4.90 -15.00 1.98
CA GLY A 191 -4.29 -14.09 1.01
C GLY A 191 -2.83 -13.84 1.33
N VAL A 192 -2.01 -13.72 0.27
CA VAL A 192 -0.66 -13.17 0.39
C VAL A 192 -0.75 -11.69 0.12
N LEU A 193 -0.38 -10.89 1.10
CA LEU A 193 -0.29 -9.44 1.00
C LEU A 193 1.18 -9.06 0.86
N GLU A 194 1.50 -8.29 -0.16
CA GLU A 194 2.86 -7.83 -0.42
C GLU A 194 2.93 -6.34 -0.74
N LEU A 195 4.09 -5.77 -0.46
CA LEU A 195 4.49 -4.43 -0.88
C LEU A 195 5.17 -4.53 -2.25
N HIS A 196 4.83 -3.62 -3.16
CA HIS A 196 5.45 -3.61 -4.49
C HIS A 196 6.93 -3.25 -4.42
N GLY A 197 7.74 -3.87 -5.29
CA GLY A 197 9.19 -3.65 -5.31
C GLY A 197 9.92 -4.33 -4.16
N ASN A 198 9.30 -5.35 -3.57
CA ASN A 198 9.92 -6.19 -2.56
C ASN A 198 11.02 -7.08 -3.17
N PRO A 199 12.03 -7.51 -2.36
CA PRO A 199 13.15 -8.31 -2.84
C PRO A 199 12.78 -9.78 -3.13
N TRP A 200 11.53 -10.17 -2.90
CA TRP A 200 11.07 -11.54 -3.02
C TRP A 200 10.75 -11.93 -4.47
N PRO A 201 10.90 -13.20 -4.85
CA PRO A 201 10.48 -13.68 -6.17
C PRO A 201 9.01 -13.33 -6.45
N PRO A 202 8.65 -12.85 -7.65
CA PRO A 202 7.29 -12.42 -7.95
C PRO A 202 6.30 -13.59 -7.90
N ILE A 203 5.16 -13.37 -7.23
CA ILE A 203 4.10 -14.39 -7.11
C ILE A 203 3.37 -14.53 -8.45
N GLY A 204 3.22 -15.78 -8.91
CA GLY A 204 2.52 -16.13 -10.15
C GLY A 204 3.41 -16.28 -11.39
N ALA A 205 4.74 -16.13 -11.25
CA ALA A 205 5.70 -16.34 -12.34
C ALA A 205 6.95 -17.18 -11.96
N PRO A 206 6.83 -18.39 -11.37
CA PRO A 206 8.00 -19.12 -10.94
C PRO A 206 8.77 -19.88 -12.04
N HIS A 207 8.17 -20.31 -13.18
CA HIS A 207 8.83 -21.25 -14.12
C HIS A 207 8.53 -21.11 -15.63
N LEU A 208 8.04 -19.96 -16.14
CA LEU A 208 7.89 -19.80 -17.60
C LEU A 208 9.17 -19.25 -18.25
N PRO A 209 9.74 -19.92 -19.28
CA PRO A 209 10.92 -19.43 -19.98
C PRO A 209 10.61 -18.14 -20.74
N LYS A 210 11.49 -17.13 -20.59
CA LYS A 210 11.45 -15.86 -21.32
C LYS A 210 11.62 -16.11 -22.82
N PRO A 211 10.69 -15.71 -23.72
CA PRO A 211 11.05 -15.57 -25.12
C PRO A 211 11.99 -14.37 -25.21
N VAL A 212 13.29 -14.65 -25.30
CA VAL A 212 14.24 -13.71 -25.87
C VAL A 212 13.95 -13.70 -27.37
N ALA A 213 13.30 -12.65 -27.86
CA ALA A 213 13.26 -12.36 -29.29
C ALA A 213 14.32 -11.30 -29.57
N ALA A 214 15.19 -11.61 -30.52
CA ALA A 214 16.29 -10.78 -30.97
C ALA A 214 15.83 -9.32 -31.25
N GLY A 215 16.43 -8.35 -30.57
CA GLY A 215 16.55 -6.98 -31.07
C GLY A 215 15.74 -5.86 -30.41
N SER A 216 14.90 -6.05 -29.38
CA SER A 216 14.12 -4.94 -28.80
C SER A 216 14.67 -4.41 -27.48
N THR A 217 15.26 -3.22 -27.51
CA THR A 217 15.49 -2.33 -26.36
C THR A 217 14.15 -1.85 -25.78
N SER A 218 13.58 -2.58 -24.81
CA SER A 218 12.70 -2.10 -23.74
C SER A 218 12.06 -3.31 -23.07
N GLY A 219 12.44 -3.55 -21.80
CA GLY A 219 12.03 -4.74 -21.05
C GLY A 219 10.53 -4.76 -20.77
N SER A 220 9.79 -5.60 -21.50
CA SER A 220 8.43 -5.99 -21.14
C SER A 220 8.46 -7.34 -20.41
N PRO A 221 7.83 -7.49 -19.24
CA PRO A 221 7.88 -8.72 -18.46
C PRO A 221 6.94 -9.79 -19.03
N LEU A 222 7.38 -11.03 -18.92
CA LEU A 222 6.73 -12.23 -19.42
C LEU A 222 5.27 -12.39 -18.99
N SER A 223 4.40 -12.67 -19.96
CA SER A 223 2.98 -12.95 -19.75
C SER A 223 2.75 -14.41 -19.35
N THR A 224 1.78 -14.65 -18.45
CA THR A 224 1.23 -15.98 -18.09
C THR A 224 0.63 -16.74 -19.27
N GLN A 225 0.51 -16.08 -20.43
CA GLN A 225 -0.02 -16.60 -21.68
C GLN A 225 1.06 -16.46 -22.76
N PRO A 226 1.92 -17.48 -22.95
CA PRO A 226 3.07 -17.39 -23.87
C PRO A 226 2.68 -17.21 -25.34
N PHE A 227 1.42 -17.50 -25.70
CA PHE A 227 0.88 -17.33 -27.06
C PHE A 227 -0.26 -16.33 -27.12
N ARG A 228 -0.34 -15.38 -26.17
CA ARG A 228 -1.43 -14.42 -26.10
C ARG A 228 -1.68 -13.74 -27.45
N GLU A 229 -0.62 -13.32 -28.13
CA GLU A 229 -0.71 -12.64 -29.42
C GLU A 229 -1.18 -13.55 -30.56
N LYS A 230 -0.97 -14.87 -30.44
CA LYS A 230 -1.37 -15.89 -31.42
C LYS A 230 -2.75 -16.48 -31.14
N TYR A 231 -3.37 -16.17 -30.00
CA TYR A 231 -4.75 -16.57 -29.77
C TYR A 231 -5.61 -16.02 -30.89
N PHE A 232 -6.42 -16.89 -31.48
CA PHE A 232 -7.22 -16.57 -32.66
C PHE A 232 -8.01 -15.27 -32.46
N ILE A 233 -8.60 -15.08 -31.28
CA ILE A 233 -9.31 -13.85 -30.89
C ILE A 233 -8.42 -12.60 -30.97
N ASN A 234 -7.17 -12.67 -30.52
CA ASN A 234 -6.25 -11.53 -30.50
C ASN A 234 -5.69 -11.26 -31.90
N VAL A 235 -5.46 -12.30 -32.70
CA VAL A 235 -5.09 -12.16 -34.12
C VAL A 235 -6.19 -11.41 -34.88
N LEU A 236 -7.45 -11.84 -34.71
CA LEU A 236 -8.60 -11.19 -35.34
C LEU A 236 -8.77 -9.74 -34.88
N ILE A 237 -8.72 -9.48 -33.57
CA ILE A 237 -8.84 -8.12 -33.02
C ILE A 237 -7.72 -7.21 -33.55
N ASN A 238 -6.48 -7.71 -33.60
CA ASN A 238 -5.34 -6.94 -34.10
C ASN A 238 -5.46 -6.65 -35.60
N ALA A 239 -5.90 -7.64 -36.40
CA ALA A 239 -6.15 -7.44 -37.83
C ALA A 239 -7.26 -6.41 -38.07
N ALA A 240 -8.38 -6.52 -37.35
CA ALA A 240 -9.49 -5.57 -37.43
C ALA A 240 -9.05 -4.14 -37.03
N ARG A 241 -8.25 -4.01 -35.96
CA ARG A 241 -7.72 -2.71 -35.54
C ARG A 241 -6.81 -2.09 -36.61
N ARG A 242 -5.94 -2.89 -37.25
CA ARG A 242 -5.09 -2.42 -38.35
C ARG A 242 -5.92 -1.96 -39.55
N ALA A 243 -6.92 -2.73 -39.95
CA ALA A 243 -7.82 -2.35 -41.05
C ALA A 243 -8.57 -1.03 -40.76
N SER A 244 -9.07 -0.84 -39.53
CA SER A 244 -9.72 0.41 -39.13
C SER A 244 -8.77 1.62 -39.11
N LEU A 245 -7.52 1.41 -38.71
CA LEU A 245 -6.50 2.47 -38.77
C LEU A 245 -6.13 2.81 -40.22
N GLN A 246 -6.08 1.81 -41.10
CA GLN A 246 -5.86 1.99 -42.53
C GLN A 246 -6.98 2.85 -43.14
N SER A 247 -8.25 2.48 -42.90
CA SER A 247 -9.39 3.22 -43.46
C SER A 247 -9.43 4.68 -42.97
N LYS A 248 -9.06 4.96 -41.72
CA LYS A 248 -8.96 6.33 -41.17
C LYS A 248 -7.85 7.16 -41.81
N ARG A 249 -6.73 6.52 -42.19
CA ARG A 249 -5.64 7.20 -42.91
C ARG A 249 -6.08 7.52 -44.34
N ASP A 250 -6.70 6.55 -45.00
CA ASP A 250 -7.16 6.70 -46.38
C ASP A 250 -8.25 7.79 -46.50
N SER A 251 -9.15 7.92 -45.52
CA SER A 251 -10.12 9.01 -45.48
C SER A 251 -9.50 10.40 -45.25
N HIS A 252 -8.35 10.47 -44.56
CA HIS A 252 -7.65 11.73 -44.30
C HIS A 252 -6.75 12.17 -45.46
N SER A 253 -6.34 11.25 -46.34
CA SER A 253 -5.56 11.59 -47.54
C SER A 253 -6.42 12.09 -48.72
N HIS A 254 -7.74 11.94 -48.64
CA HIS A 254 -8.69 12.36 -49.68
C HIS A 254 -9.43 13.67 -49.37
N THR A 255 -9.04 14.36 -48.30
CA THR A 255 -9.48 15.72 -47.94
C THR A 255 -8.30 16.69 -48.07
#